data_AF-A0A496V0A0-F1
#
_entry.id   AF-A0A496V0A0-F1
#
_cell.length_a   1.000
_cell.length_b   1.000
_cell.length_c   1.000
_cell.angle_alpha   90.00
_cell.angle_beta   90.00
_cell.angle_gamma   90.00
#
_symmetry.space_group_name_H-M   'P 1'
#
loop_
_entity.id
_entity.type
_entity.pdbx_description
1 polymer ?
#
loop_
_entity_poly.entity_id
_entity_poly.type
_entity_poly.pdbx_seq_one_letter_code
_entity_poly.pdbx_strand_id
1 'polypeptide(L)'
;MLTLEEIIKNSKDSRETKRAIAVKVSLFGIKHKEIADIVTVSEAFVSKWRGIYETEGPEALLLKHKGSQGYLSSSEIDAVIAFLKTKTHYTIEELLDHLENNYEVVYKSKQSYYDLFEMAKLSWKKTEKVNPKKDEDLVKPILRTVLRKDSSIVT
;
A
#
# COMPACT_ATOMS: atom_id res chain seq x y z
N MET A 1 0.84 -3.39 33.69
CA MET A 1 -0.54 -2.95 33.41
C MET A 1 -0.44 -1.95 32.28
N LEU A 2 -1.22 -2.08 31.21
CA LEU A 2 -1.07 -1.23 30.04
C LEU A 2 -1.54 0.20 30.37
N THR A 3 -0.82 1.22 29.92
CA THR A 3 -1.15 2.63 30.15
C THR A 3 -1.40 3.40 28.86
N LEU A 4 -2.10 4.53 28.93
CA LEU A 4 -2.33 5.40 27.77
C LEU A 4 -1.01 5.91 27.19
N GLU A 5 -0.04 6.24 28.05
CA GLU A 5 1.30 6.69 27.67
C GLU A 5 2.06 5.63 26.87
N GLU A 6 1.97 4.37 27.29
CA GLU A 6 2.60 3.26 26.58
C GLU A 6 2.00 3.07 25.19
N ILE A 7 0.66 3.16 25.07
CA ILE A 7 -0.01 3.05 23.76
C ILE A 7 0.43 4.21 22.84
N ILE A 8 0.49 5.43 23.36
CA ILE A 8 0.88 6.62 22.59
C ILE A 8 2.32 6.52 22.09
N LYS A 9 3.25 6.00 22.92
CA LYS A 9 4.67 5.92 22.58
C LYS A 9 5.02 4.73 21.68
N ASN A 10 4.36 3.58 21.89
CA ASN A 10 4.79 2.32 21.29
C ASN A 10 3.92 1.85 20.12
N SER A 11 2.71 2.40 19.94
CA SER A 11 1.84 1.96 18.85
C SER A 11 2.37 2.42 17.49
N LYS A 12 2.41 1.48 16.53
CA LYS A 12 2.68 1.75 15.11
C LYS A 12 1.40 2.12 14.33
N ASP A 13 0.22 1.86 14.90
CA ASP A 13 -1.05 2.11 14.23
C ASP A 13 -1.62 3.47 14.65
N SER A 14 -1.73 4.37 13.69
CA SER A 14 -2.25 5.73 13.91
C SER A 14 -3.62 5.76 14.60
N ARG A 15 -4.46 4.72 14.43
CA ARG A 15 -5.80 4.65 15.03
C ARG A 15 -5.69 4.44 16.54
N GLU A 16 -4.85 3.53 16.99
CA GLU A 16 -4.63 3.26 18.42
C GLU A 16 -4.05 4.49 19.12
N THR A 17 -3.06 5.15 18.50
CA THR A 17 -2.47 6.39 19.01
C THR A 17 -3.54 7.49 19.12
N LYS A 18 -4.36 7.70 18.10
CA LYS A 18 -5.44 8.71 18.14
C LYS A 18 -6.49 8.41 19.21
N ARG A 19 -6.87 7.15 19.40
CA ARG A 19 -7.78 6.73 20.49
C ARG A 19 -7.20 7.07 21.85
N ALA A 20 -5.95 6.68 22.09
CA ALA A 20 -5.28 6.92 23.37
C ALA A 20 -5.10 8.41 23.67
N ILE A 21 -4.71 9.22 22.67
CA ILE A 21 -4.62 10.68 22.82
C ILE A 21 -6.00 11.27 23.14
N ALA A 22 -7.03 10.92 22.37
CA ALA A 22 -8.38 11.46 22.58
C ALA A 22 -8.90 11.16 23.99
N VAL A 23 -8.70 9.94 24.47
CA VAL A 23 -9.08 9.53 25.83
C VAL A 23 -8.24 10.27 26.88
N LYS A 24 -6.92 10.30 26.72
CA LYS A 24 -6.01 10.99 27.66
C LYS A 24 -6.38 12.46 27.81
N VAL A 25 -6.61 13.15 26.70
CA VAL A 25 -6.97 14.58 26.71
C VAL A 25 -8.38 14.79 27.28
N SER A 26 -9.32 13.89 27.00
CA SER A 26 -10.66 13.90 27.61
C SER A 26 -10.60 13.72 29.14
N LEU A 27 -9.66 12.91 29.66
CA LEU A 27 -9.47 12.73 31.11
C LEU A 27 -8.97 14.01 31.80
N PHE A 28 -8.28 14.89 31.07
CA PHE A 28 -7.92 16.23 31.55
C PHE A 28 -9.07 17.25 31.50
N GLY A 29 -10.28 16.82 31.12
CA GLY A 29 -11.48 17.67 31.14
C GLY A 29 -11.66 18.58 29.93
N ILE A 30 -10.86 18.39 28.86
CA ILE A 30 -11.04 19.14 27.61
C ILE A 30 -12.33 18.68 26.91
N LYS A 31 -13.05 19.62 26.29
CA LYS A 31 -14.31 19.33 25.61
C LYS A 31 -14.06 18.44 24.39
N HIS A 32 -14.97 17.51 24.13
CA HIS A 32 -14.83 16.57 23.02
C HIS A 32 -14.69 17.26 21.65
N LYS A 33 -15.37 18.39 21.45
CA LYS A 33 -15.21 19.22 20.24
C LYS A 33 -13.77 19.71 20.04
N GLU A 34 -13.12 20.24 21.07
CA GLU A 34 -11.75 20.74 20.97
C GLU A 34 -10.76 19.61 20.72
N ILE A 35 -10.98 18.44 21.36
CA ILE A 35 -10.18 17.23 21.12
C ILE A 35 -10.33 16.75 19.69
N ALA A 36 -11.56 16.75 19.17
CA ALA A 36 -11.87 16.35 17.81
C ALA A 36 -11.11 17.22 16.79
N ASP A 37 -11.05 18.53 17.02
CA ASP A 37 -10.30 19.47 16.18
C ASP A 37 -8.77 19.20 16.26
N ILE A 38 -8.22 19.07 17.48
CA ILE A 38 -6.79 18.83 17.71
C ILE A 38 -6.31 17.50 17.11
N VAL A 39 -7.08 16.42 17.29
CA VAL A 39 -6.72 15.07 16.84
C VAL A 39 -7.18 14.80 15.39
N THR A 40 -7.94 15.74 14.81
CA THR A 40 -8.54 15.65 13.47
C THR A 40 -9.41 14.40 13.33
N VAL A 41 -10.37 14.26 14.25
CA VAL A 41 -11.39 13.19 14.30
C VAL A 41 -12.76 13.80 14.57
N SER A 42 -13.82 12.99 14.62
CA SER A 42 -15.15 13.49 14.98
C SER A 42 -15.36 13.53 16.49
N GLU A 43 -16.27 14.39 16.96
CA GLU A 43 -16.67 14.42 18.38
C GLU A 43 -17.23 13.05 18.84
N ALA A 44 -18.00 12.39 17.97
CA ALA A 44 -18.50 11.04 18.21
C ALA A 44 -17.38 10.00 18.38
N PHE A 45 -16.24 10.17 17.68
CA PHE A 45 -15.07 9.32 17.89
C PHE A 45 -14.53 9.48 19.31
N VAL A 46 -14.37 10.71 19.79
CA VAL A 46 -13.89 10.99 21.15
C VAL A 46 -14.84 10.40 22.19
N SER A 47 -16.15 10.67 22.07
CA SER A 47 -17.17 10.16 22.98
C SER A 47 -17.18 8.62 23.03
N LYS A 48 -17.14 7.96 21.87
CA LYS A 48 -17.11 6.49 21.78
C LYS A 48 -15.93 5.89 22.52
N TRP A 49 -14.72 6.36 22.23
CA TRP A 49 -13.51 5.78 22.81
C TRP A 49 -13.34 6.13 24.28
N ARG A 50 -13.86 7.27 24.71
CA ARG A 50 -13.97 7.61 26.13
C ARG A 50 -14.85 6.60 26.88
N GLY A 51 -16.04 6.30 26.34
CA GLY A 51 -16.94 5.31 26.94
C GLY A 51 -16.31 3.91 26.98
N ILE A 52 -15.71 3.46 25.87
CA ILE A 52 -15.03 2.14 25.81
C ILE A 52 -13.89 2.05 26.84
N TYR A 53 -13.12 3.12 27.01
CA TYR A 53 -12.05 3.16 28.00
C TYR A 53 -12.59 3.04 29.44
N GLU A 54 -13.68 3.75 29.75
CA GLU A 54 -14.30 3.69 31.08
C GLU A 54 -14.86 2.30 31.41
N THR A 55 -15.31 1.55 30.40
CA THR A 55 -15.89 0.22 30.60
C THR A 55 -14.86 -0.91 30.56
N GLU A 56 -13.91 -0.87 29.63
CA GLU A 56 -13.00 -1.99 29.33
C GLU A 56 -11.52 -1.67 29.63
N GLY A 57 -11.18 -0.41 29.93
CA GLY A 57 -9.82 0.01 30.20
C GLY A 57 -8.96 0.26 28.95
N PRO A 58 -7.65 0.52 29.13
CA PRO A 58 -6.72 0.90 28.05
C PRO A 58 -6.54 -0.19 26.99
N GLU A 59 -6.65 -1.47 27.35
CA GLU A 59 -6.50 -2.60 26.44
C GLU A 59 -7.53 -2.58 25.31
N ALA A 60 -8.73 -2.06 25.56
CA ALA A 60 -9.79 -1.95 24.56
C ALA A 60 -9.52 -0.90 23.49
N LEU A 61 -8.55 0.00 23.70
CA LEU A 61 -8.16 0.99 22.70
C LEU A 61 -7.33 0.37 21.57
N LEU A 62 -6.72 -0.80 21.82
CA LEU A 62 -5.95 -1.55 20.83
C LEU A 62 -6.85 -2.15 19.74
N LEU A 63 -6.30 -2.32 18.54
CA LEU A 63 -7.00 -3.01 17.46
C LEU A 63 -7.07 -4.51 17.73
N LYS A 64 -8.30 -4.99 17.95
CA LYS A 64 -8.59 -6.43 18.08
C LYS A 64 -8.35 -7.18 16.76
N HIS A 65 -8.63 -6.56 15.62
CA HIS A 65 -8.42 -7.14 14.29
C HIS A 65 -7.20 -6.52 13.59
N LYS A 66 -6.18 -7.34 13.31
CA LYS A 66 -4.92 -6.94 12.65
C LYS A 66 -4.94 -7.10 11.12
N GLY A 67 -6.12 -7.30 10.54
CA GLY A 67 -6.28 -7.66 9.13
C GLY A 67 -6.07 -9.16 8.87
N SER A 68 -6.27 -9.59 7.63
CA SER A 68 -5.90 -10.94 7.19
C SER A 68 -4.38 -11.04 7.10
N GLN A 69 -3.83 -12.17 7.54
CA GLN A 69 -2.45 -12.51 7.20
C GLN A 69 -2.37 -12.67 5.67
N GLY A 70 -1.40 -11.99 5.05
CA GLY A 70 -1.07 -12.23 3.65
C GLY A 70 -0.52 -13.64 3.47
N TYR A 71 -0.61 -14.18 2.27
CA TYR A 71 0.00 -15.48 1.95
C TYR A 71 1.53 -15.44 2.01
N LEU A 72 2.12 -14.26 1.81
CA LEU A 72 3.54 -13.98 1.96
C LEU A 72 3.75 -13.00 3.13
N SER A 73 4.77 -13.25 3.93
CA SER A 73 5.29 -12.31 4.92
C SER A 73 5.97 -11.12 4.26
N SER A 74 6.17 -10.02 5.01
CA SER A 74 6.82 -8.82 4.47
C SER A 74 8.21 -9.09 3.90
N SER A 75 9.00 -9.95 4.56
CA SER A 75 10.34 -10.34 4.07
C SER A 75 10.28 -11.17 2.78
N GLU A 76 9.28 -12.02 2.63
CA GLU A 76 9.10 -12.84 1.43
C GLU A 76 8.62 -11.97 0.26
N ILE A 77 7.74 -11.00 0.53
CA ILE A 77 7.34 -9.98 -0.47
C ILE A 77 8.56 -9.21 -0.96
N ASP A 78 9.44 -8.75 -0.06
CA ASP A 78 10.66 -8.04 -0.43
C ASP A 78 11.59 -8.91 -1.28
N ALA A 79 11.74 -10.20 -0.95
CA ALA A 79 12.53 -11.16 -1.72
C ALA A 79 11.95 -11.39 -3.12
N VAL A 80 10.63 -11.55 -3.24
CA VAL A 80 9.92 -11.69 -4.52
C VAL A 80 10.08 -10.43 -5.36
N ILE A 81 9.94 -9.23 -4.76
CA ILE A 81 10.14 -7.97 -5.46
C ILE A 81 11.61 -7.83 -5.93
N ALA A 82 12.57 -8.24 -5.11
CA ALA A 82 13.99 -8.23 -5.50
C ALA A 82 14.26 -9.17 -6.67
N PHE A 83 13.69 -10.38 -6.65
CA PHE A 83 13.74 -11.33 -7.76
C PHE A 83 13.14 -10.73 -9.04
N LEU A 84 11.94 -10.14 -8.94
CA LEU A 84 11.26 -9.51 -10.06
C LEU A 84 12.05 -8.35 -10.67
N LYS A 85 12.86 -7.62 -9.89
CA LYS A 85 13.72 -6.56 -10.42
C LYS A 85 14.95 -7.06 -11.19
N THR A 86 15.28 -8.36 -11.14
CA THR A 86 16.48 -8.90 -11.82
C THR A 86 16.33 -8.98 -13.33
N LYS A 87 15.10 -9.06 -13.85
CA LYS A 87 14.81 -9.08 -15.29
C LYS A 87 13.74 -8.05 -15.63
N THR A 88 13.77 -7.55 -16.86
CA THR A 88 12.87 -6.50 -17.34
C THR A 88 11.46 -7.01 -17.65
N HIS A 89 11.33 -8.30 -17.94
CA HIS A 89 10.07 -8.95 -18.30
C HIS A 89 9.98 -10.33 -17.63
N TYR A 90 8.80 -10.63 -17.11
CA TYR A 90 8.42 -11.91 -16.53
C TYR A 90 7.03 -12.27 -17.02
N THR A 91 6.78 -13.57 -17.21
CA THR A 91 5.42 -14.07 -17.40
C THR A 91 4.75 -14.36 -16.04
N ILE A 92 3.43 -14.51 -16.05
CA ILE A 92 2.69 -14.86 -14.83
C ILE A 92 3.05 -16.28 -14.40
N GLU A 93 3.25 -17.17 -15.37
CA GLU A 93 3.64 -18.55 -15.16
C GLU A 93 4.99 -18.64 -14.44
N GLU A 94 5.98 -17.82 -14.83
CA GLU A 94 7.28 -17.77 -14.13
C GLU A 94 7.15 -17.28 -12.68
N LEU A 95 6.27 -16.32 -12.42
CA LEU A 95 6.01 -15.86 -11.05
C LEU A 95 5.24 -16.91 -10.24
N LEU A 96 4.31 -17.63 -10.87
CA LEU A 96 3.58 -18.73 -10.23
C LEU A 96 4.54 -19.85 -9.82
N ASP A 97 5.39 -20.30 -10.74
CA ASP A 97 6.38 -21.34 -10.46
C ASP A 97 7.35 -20.88 -9.35
N HIS A 98 7.77 -19.62 -9.35
CA HIS A 98 8.65 -19.08 -8.31
C HIS A 98 7.96 -19.07 -6.93
N LEU A 99 6.68 -18.71 -6.87
CA LEU A 99 5.91 -18.64 -5.63
C LEU A 99 5.56 -20.01 -5.07
N GLU A 100 5.19 -20.96 -5.93
CA GLU A 100 4.89 -22.33 -5.55
C GLU A 100 6.15 -23.05 -5.04
N ASN A 101 7.27 -22.94 -5.78
CA ASN A 101 8.49 -23.68 -5.43
C ASN A 101 9.23 -23.14 -4.20
N ASN A 102 9.20 -21.82 -3.97
CA ASN A 102 10.00 -21.20 -2.89
C ASN A 102 9.19 -20.85 -1.64
N TYR A 103 7.87 -20.69 -1.76
CA TYR A 103 7.01 -20.24 -0.66
C TYR A 103 5.74 -21.09 -0.50
N GLU A 104 5.52 -22.12 -1.34
CA GLU A 104 4.30 -22.94 -1.35
C GLU A 104 2.99 -22.12 -1.48
N VAL A 105 3.07 -20.96 -2.13
CA VAL A 105 1.94 -20.03 -2.30
C VAL A 105 1.35 -20.11 -3.70
N VAL A 106 0.06 -20.43 -3.78
CA VAL A 106 -0.74 -20.34 -5.02
C VAL A 106 -1.96 -19.46 -4.78
N TYR A 107 -2.02 -18.30 -5.43
CA TYR A 107 -3.16 -17.41 -5.34
C TYR A 107 -4.31 -17.91 -6.23
N LYS A 108 -5.54 -17.80 -5.73
CA LYS A 108 -6.74 -18.16 -6.50
C LYS A 108 -7.00 -17.21 -7.68
N SER A 109 -6.60 -15.95 -7.56
CA SER A 109 -6.85 -14.91 -8.55
C SER A 109 -5.55 -14.48 -9.23
N LYS A 110 -5.60 -14.34 -10.56
CA LYS A 110 -4.51 -13.75 -11.35
C LYS A 110 -4.19 -12.31 -10.93
N GLN A 111 -5.17 -11.60 -10.35
CA GLN A 111 -4.99 -10.23 -9.89
C GLN A 111 -3.90 -10.12 -8.81
N SER A 112 -3.85 -11.06 -7.87
CA SER A 112 -2.84 -11.06 -6.81
C SER A 112 -1.40 -11.13 -7.34
N TYR A 113 -1.20 -11.74 -8.52
CA TYR A 113 0.10 -11.75 -9.19
C TYR A 113 0.41 -10.41 -9.87
N TYR A 114 -0.59 -9.76 -10.47
CA TYR A 114 -0.42 -8.41 -11.03
C TYR A 114 -0.07 -7.37 -9.96
N ASP A 115 -0.66 -7.49 -8.77
CA ASP A 115 -0.36 -6.61 -7.64
C ASP A 115 1.13 -6.72 -7.25
N LEU A 116 1.73 -7.92 -7.30
CA LEU A 116 3.16 -8.13 -7.05
C LEU A 116 4.05 -7.48 -8.13
N PHE A 117 3.64 -7.54 -9.40
CA PHE A 117 4.35 -6.83 -10.48
C PHE A 117 4.28 -5.31 -10.31
N GLU A 118 3.13 -4.79 -9.90
CA GLU A 118 2.93 -3.37 -9.63
C GLU A 118 3.80 -2.90 -8.45
N MET A 119 3.86 -3.67 -7.37
CA MET A 119 4.75 -3.41 -6.22
C MET A 119 6.23 -3.39 -6.63
N ALA A 120 6.63 -4.23 -7.58
CA ALA A 120 7.98 -4.23 -8.16
C ALA A 120 8.24 -3.07 -9.12
N LYS A 121 7.24 -2.22 -9.39
CA LYS A 121 7.24 -1.16 -10.41
C LYS A 121 7.53 -1.68 -11.82
N LEU A 122 7.23 -2.95 -12.08
CA LEU A 122 7.29 -3.52 -13.42
C LEU A 122 6.01 -3.14 -14.16
N SER A 123 6.14 -2.37 -15.24
CA SER A 123 5.02 -2.12 -16.13
C SER A 123 4.71 -3.42 -16.87
N TRP A 124 3.61 -4.07 -16.52
CA TRP A 124 3.06 -5.15 -17.31
C TRP A 124 2.61 -4.58 -18.67
N LYS A 125 3.51 -4.60 -19.65
CA LYS A 125 3.14 -4.42 -21.05
C LYS A 125 2.85 -5.80 -21.61
N LYS A 126 1.56 -6.07 -21.86
CA LYS A 126 1.14 -7.22 -22.66
C LYS A 126 1.93 -7.20 -23.96
N THR A 127 2.75 -8.21 -24.19
CA THR A 127 3.46 -8.38 -25.46
C THR A 127 2.41 -8.61 -26.53
N GLU A 128 2.19 -7.63 -27.40
CA GLU A 128 1.49 -7.87 -28.65
C GLU A 128 2.28 -8.92 -29.45
N LYS A 129 1.57 -9.86 -30.06
CA LYS A 129 2.16 -10.79 -31.02
C LYS A 129 3.00 -9.96 -31.99
N VAL A 130 4.30 -10.22 -32.03
CA VAL A 130 5.23 -9.65 -32.98
C VAL A 130 4.58 -9.74 -34.37
N ASN A 131 4.22 -8.58 -34.94
CA ASN A 131 3.73 -8.53 -36.31
C ASN A 131 4.92 -8.93 -37.21
N PRO A 132 4.83 -9.99 -38.03
CA PRO A 132 5.97 -10.48 -38.83
C PRO A 132 6.49 -9.50 -39.90
N LYS A 133 5.85 -8.34 -40.04
CA LYS A 133 6.18 -7.32 -41.04
C LYS A 133 6.94 -6.17 -40.38
N LYS A 134 8.16 -6.47 -39.94
CA LYS A 134 9.18 -5.43 -39.73
C LYS A 134 9.76 -5.08 -41.09
N ASP A 135 8.98 -4.33 -41.87
CA ASP A 135 9.42 -3.76 -43.14
C ASP A 135 10.14 -2.44 -42.82
N GLU A 136 11.47 -2.45 -42.87
CA GLU A 136 12.33 -1.35 -42.42
C GLU A 136 12.12 -0.05 -43.21
N ASP A 137 11.44 -0.08 -44.35
CA ASP A 137 11.24 1.09 -45.20
C ASP A 137 10.04 1.98 -44.84
N LEU A 138 9.14 1.55 -43.95
CA LEU A 138 8.02 2.40 -43.50
C LEU A 138 8.32 3.25 -42.26
N VAL A 139 9.50 3.11 -41.65
CA VAL A 139 9.87 3.83 -40.41
C VAL A 139 10.50 5.21 -40.68
N LYS A 140 11.08 5.40 -41.88
CA LYS A 140 11.73 6.66 -42.29
C LYS A 140 10.78 7.88 -42.42
N PRO A 141 9.51 7.76 -42.87
CA PRO A 141 8.62 8.92 -43.03
C PRO A 141 8.11 9.49 -41.70
N ILE A 142 7.94 8.66 -40.67
CA ILE A 142 7.30 9.07 -39.40
C ILE A 142 8.27 9.91 -38.55
N LEU A 143 9.57 9.56 -38.55
CA LEU A 143 10.61 10.30 -37.82
C LEU A 143 10.84 11.72 -38.37
N ARG A 144 10.63 11.95 -39.67
CA ARG A 144 10.80 13.29 -40.28
C ARG A 144 9.69 14.27 -39.90
N THR A 145 8.48 13.79 -39.61
CA THR A 145 7.34 14.67 -39.26
C THR A 145 7.45 15.22 -37.85
N VAL A 146 8.00 14.44 -36.91
CA VAL A 146 8.12 14.84 -35.50
C VAL A 146 9.18 15.95 -35.33
N LEU A 147 10.30 15.86 -36.06
CA LEU A 147 11.41 16.83 -35.94
C LEU A 147 11.13 18.22 -36.53
N ARG A 148 10.07 18.42 -37.33
CA ARG A 148 9.68 19.75 -37.84
C ARG A 148 8.82 20.55 -36.86
N LYS A 149 8.18 19.91 -35.88
CA LYS A 149 7.18 20.57 -35.02
C LYS A 149 7.80 21.33 -33.84
N ASP A 150 9.05 21.04 -33.50
CA ASP A 150 9.73 21.60 -32.31
C ASP A 150 10.64 22.81 -32.59
N SER A 151 10.79 23.26 -33.85
CA SER A 151 11.59 24.46 -34.20
C SER A 151 10.75 25.73 -34.47
N SER A 152 9.55 25.85 -33.92
CA SER A 152 8.69 27.04 -34.10
C SER A 152 8.18 27.65 -32.80
N ILE A 153 8.97 27.61 -31.73
CA ILE A 153 8.73 28.41 -30.52
C ILE A 153 10.06 29.00 -30.02
N VAL A 154 10.59 29.99 -30.73
CA VAL A 154 11.44 31.04 -30.16
C VAL A 154 11.11 32.33 -30.90
N THR A 155 10.30 33.19 -30.29
CA THR A 155 10.42 34.65 -30.38
C THR A 155 9.94 35.21 -29.05
#